data_AF-A0A0G0JYV4-F1
#
_entry.id   AF-A0A0G0JYV4-F1
#
_cell.length_a   1.000
_cell.length_b   1.000
_cell.length_c   1.000
_cell.angle_alpha   90.00
_cell.angle_beta   90.00
_cell.angle_gamma   90.00
#
_symmetry.space_group_name_H-M   'P 1'
#
loop_
_entity.id
_entity.type
_entity.pdbx_description
1 polymer ?
#
loop_
_entity_poly.entity_id
_entity_poly.type
_entity_poly.pdbx_seq_one_letter_code
_entity_poly.pdbx_strand_id
1 'polypeptide(L)'
;MKWKKIESLSENQFRRIVGVKRTTFSKMLEIVTKAYTTKKEAARGPGGRPPKLSIEDRIKKTAKIICTNVAIGKRHDFRFLKESGVRVLEKIKILADSGYQGLQKIHTNTSMPKKKSKKQPLTLEDKNQNHEISSLRVLN
;
A
#
# COMPACT_ATOMS: atom_id res chain seq x y z
N MET A 1 -14.75 7.24 -1.53
CA MET A 1 -15.53 7.40 -2.78
C MET A 1 -14.99 6.45 -3.85
N LYS A 2 -15.84 5.64 -4.49
CA LYS A 2 -15.48 4.68 -5.56
C LYS A 2 -15.11 5.40 -6.86
N TRP A 3 -14.21 4.83 -7.67
CA TRP A 3 -13.76 5.32 -8.97
C TRP A 3 -14.89 5.83 -9.88
N LYS A 4 -15.97 5.05 -10.04
CA LYS A 4 -17.11 5.42 -10.92
C LYS A 4 -17.74 6.78 -10.61
N LYS A 5 -17.66 7.26 -9.36
CA LYS A 5 -18.17 8.58 -8.95
C LYS A 5 -17.16 9.72 -9.19
N ILE A 6 -15.90 9.38 -9.41
CA ILE A 6 -14.77 10.31 -9.59
C ILE A 6 -14.47 10.49 -11.07
N GLU A 7 -14.69 9.43 -11.85
CA GLU A 7 -14.53 9.43 -13.29
C GLU A 7 -15.32 10.56 -13.96
N SER A 8 -16.53 10.86 -13.46
CA SER A 8 -17.41 11.92 -13.95
C SER A 8 -17.10 13.32 -13.42
N LEU A 9 -16.07 13.49 -12.57
CA LEU A 9 -15.73 14.80 -12.01
C LEU A 9 -14.89 15.65 -12.96
N SER A 10 -15.01 16.98 -12.80
CA SER A 10 -14.14 17.94 -13.49
C SER A 10 -12.67 17.72 -13.15
N GLU A 11 -11.76 18.11 -14.04
CA GLU A 11 -10.31 17.89 -13.85
C GLU A 11 -9.79 18.50 -12.53
N ASN A 12 -10.32 19.66 -12.13
CA ASN A 12 -9.95 20.32 -10.88
C ASN A 12 -10.41 19.52 -9.64
N GLN A 13 -11.65 19.00 -9.66
CA GLN A 13 -12.17 18.14 -8.60
C GLN A 13 -11.45 16.79 -8.57
N PHE A 14 -11.17 16.21 -9.73
CA PHE A 14 -10.37 15.00 -9.87
C PHE A 14 -8.99 15.18 -9.24
N ARG A 15 -8.27 16.24 -9.63
CA ARG A 15 -6.93 16.54 -9.11
C ARG A 15 -6.94 16.76 -7.60
N ARG A 16 -7.99 17.39 -7.05
CA ARG A 16 -8.15 17.60 -5.61
C ARG A 16 -8.33 16.30 -4.83
N ILE A 17 -9.04 15.34 -5.42
CA ILE A 17 -9.36 14.05 -4.77
C ILE A 17 -8.25 13.01 -4.96
N VAL A 18 -7.64 12.94 -6.14
CA VAL A 18 -6.68 11.90 -6.53
C VAL A 18 -5.23 12.36 -6.34
N GLY A 19 -4.98 13.68 -6.30
CA GLY A 19 -3.64 14.26 -6.12
C GLY A 19 -2.79 14.32 -7.40
N VAL A 20 -3.28 13.80 -8.52
CA VAL A 20 -2.58 13.80 -9.82
C VAL A 20 -3.51 14.21 -10.96
N LYS A 21 -2.94 14.63 -12.10
CA LYS A 21 -3.70 14.86 -13.34
C LYS A 21 -4.27 13.54 -13.86
N ARG A 22 -5.43 13.60 -14.53
CA ARG A 22 -6.10 12.41 -15.09
C ARG A 22 -5.22 11.67 -16.10
N THR A 23 -4.48 12.40 -16.93
CA THR A 23 -3.52 11.82 -17.88
C THR A 23 -2.41 11.00 -17.20
N THR A 24 -1.89 11.49 -16.07
CA THR A 24 -0.90 10.76 -15.27
C THR A 24 -1.52 9.52 -14.64
N PHE A 25 -2.75 9.64 -14.11
CA PHE A 25 -3.48 8.53 -13.53
C PHE A 25 -3.76 7.41 -14.55
N SER A 26 -4.14 7.76 -15.78
CA SER A 26 -4.33 6.77 -16.86
C SER A 26 -3.05 5.99 -17.18
N LYS A 27 -1.90 6.67 -17.25
CA LYS A 27 -0.60 6.00 -17.45
C LYS A 27 -0.26 5.07 -16.28
N MET A 28 -0.52 5.50 -15.04
CA MET A 28 -0.34 4.64 -13.86
C MET A 28 -1.24 3.40 -13.93
N LEU A 29 -2.51 3.58 -14.31
CA LEU A 29 -3.46 2.49 -14.46
C LEU A 29 -2.98 1.48 -15.52
N GLU A 30 -2.48 1.97 -16.66
CA GLU A 30 -1.94 1.13 -17.73
C GLU A 30 -0.73 0.32 -17.25
N ILE A 31 0.25 0.97 -16.61
CA ILE A 31 1.45 0.32 -16.08
C ILE A 31 1.09 -0.77 -15.07
N VAL A 32 0.23 -0.45 -14.11
CA VAL A 32 -0.19 -1.40 -13.07
C VAL A 32 -0.98 -2.56 -13.69
N THR A 33 -1.89 -2.28 -14.62
CA THR A 33 -2.68 -3.31 -15.30
C THR A 33 -1.79 -4.27 -16.08
N LYS A 34 -0.84 -3.75 -16.88
CA LYS A 34 0.14 -4.57 -17.61
C LYS A 34 0.97 -5.44 -16.67
N ALA A 35 1.48 -4.86 -15.58
CA ALA A 35 2.25 -5.61 -14.59
C ALA A 35 1.45 -6.77 -13.97
N TYR A 36 0.13 -6.58 -13.77
CA TYR A 36 -0.76 -7.62 -13.27
C TYR A 36 -1.04 -8.71 -14.31
N THR A 37 -1.32 -8.34 -15.56
CA THR A 37 -1.64 -9.30 -16.64
C THR A 37 -0.42 -10.17 -16.95
N THR A 38 0.75 -9.58 -17.17
CA THR A 38 1.99 -10.31 -17.47
C THR A 38 2.35 -11.27 -16.33
N LYS A 39 2.18 -10.85 -15.06
CA LYS A 39 2.40 -11.73 -13.92
C LYS A 39 1.39 -12.87 -13.88
N LYS A 40 0.10 -12.60 -14.11
CA LYS A 40 -0.94 -13.63 -14.16
C LYS A 40 -0.68 -14.66 -15.26
N GLU A 41 -0.26 -14.22 -16.44
CA GLU A 41 0.11 -15.09 -17.58
C GLU A 41 1.34 -15.95 -17.26
N ALA A 42 2.33 -15.39 -16.56
CA ALA A 42 3.52 -16.12 -16.13
C ALA A 42 3.28 -17.12 -14.99
N ALA A 43 2.15 -17.03 -14.27
CA ALA A 43 1.84 -17.93 -13.15
C ALA A 43 1.30 -19.28 -13.63
N ARG A 44 2.03 -20.35 -13.33
CA ARG A 44 1.57 -21.74 -13.55
C ARG A 44 0.70 -22.20 -12.38
N GLY A 45 -0.60 -21.87 -12.37
CA GLY A 45 -1.54 -22.42 -11.40
C GLY A 45 -2.85 -21.63 -11.21
N PRO A 46 -3.85 -22.22 -10.52
CA PRO A 46 -5.11 -21.55 -10.25
C PRO A 46 -4.85 -20.28 -9.43
N GLY A 47 -5.37 -19.15 -9.93
CA GLY A 47 -5.16 -17.83 -9.32
C GLY A 47 -5.63 -17.79 -7.87
N GLY A 48 -4.93 -16.99 -7.05
CA GLY A 48 -5.35 -16.71 -5.67
C GLY A 48 -6.66 -15.91 -5.60
N ARG A 49 -7.15 -15.70 -4.38
CA ARG A 49 -8.36 -14.88 -4.15
C ARG A 49 -8.22 -13.51 -4.84
N PRO A 50 -9.20 -13.08 -5.64
CA PRO A 50 -9.12 -11.80 -6.32
C PRO A 50 -9.08 -10.63 -5.32
N PRO A 51 -8.38 -9.54 -5.64
CA PRO A 51 -8.37 -8.33 -4.82
C PRO A 51 -9.79 -7.78 -4.61
N LYS A 52 -10.07 -7.26 -3.40
CA LYS A 52 -11.39 -6.70 -3.05
C LYS A 52 -11.66 -5.34 -3.70
N LEU A 53 -10.61 -4.59 -4.05
CA LEU A 53 -10.69 -3.26 -4.66
C LEU A 53 -10.24 -3.34 -6.13
N SER A 54 -10.87 -2.53 -6.98
CA SER A 54 -10.44 -2.35 -8.37
C SER A 54 -9.07 -1.69 -8.43
N ILE A 55 -8.38 -1.78 -9.58
CA ILE A 55 -7.03 -1.22 -9.73
C ILE A 55 -7.05 0.31 -9.55
N GLU A 56 -8.09 0.96 -10.06
CA GLU A 56 -8.32 2.40 -9.97
C GLU A 56 -8.46 2.85 -8.51
N ASP A 57 -9.31 2.17 -7.74
CA ASP A 57 -9.53 2.49 -6.32
C ASP A 57 -8.28 2.26 -5.46
N ARG A 58 -7.37 1.38 -5.90
CA ARG A 58 -6.08 1.15 -5.23
C ARG A 58 -5.07 2.27 -5.51
N ILE A 59 -5.00 2.76 -6.74
CA ILE A 59 -4.09 3.85 -7.14
C ILE A 59 -4.54 5.19 -6.54
N LYS A 60 -5.85 5.40 -6.44
CA LYS A 60 -6.47 6.63 -5.93
C LYS A 60 -6.12 6.96 -4.48
N LYS A 61 -5.77 5.97 -3.66
CA LYS A 61 -5.73 6.11 -2.20
C LYS A 61 -4.46 6.78 -1.64
N THR A 62 -3.67 7.46 -2.46
CA THR A 62 -2.31 7.91 -2.09
C THR A 62 -1.96 9.29 -2.65
N ALA A 63 -1.48 10.20 -1.80
CA ALA A 63 -1.05 11.56 -2.14
C ALA A 63 0.01 11.62 -3.27
N LYS A 64 0.92 10.64 -3.32
CA LYS A 64 1.90 10.47 -4.40
C LYS A 64 2.43 9.04 -4.37
N ILE A 65 2.31 8.30 -5.47
CA ILE A 65 2.87 6.94 -5.59
C ILE A 65 4.26 7.03 -6.20
N ILE A 66 5.27 6.51 -5.50
CA ILE A 66 6.66 6.48 -5.96
C ILE A 66 6.95 5.17 -6.72
N CYS A 67 6.47 4.05 -6.21
CA CYS A 67 6.65 2.74 -6.83
C CYS A 67 5.50 1.79 -6.47
N THR A 68 5.22 0.84 -7.36
CA THR A 68 4.29 -0.27 -7.10
C THR A 68 4.99 -1.58 -7.41
N ASN A 69 4.89 -2.55 -6.51
CA ASN A 69 5.30 -3.92 -6.79
C ASN A 69 4.12 -4.88 -6.59
N VAL A 70 4.08 -5.93 -7.39
CA VAL A 70 3.02 -6.95 -7.38
C VAL A 70 3.60 -8.32 -7.12
N ALA A 71 2.96 -9.15 -6.30
CA ALA A 71 3.32 -10.56 -6.10
C ALA A 71 2.12 -11.47 -6.42
N ILE A 72 2.43 -12.72 -6.73
CA ILE A 72 1.44 -13.77 -7.00
C ILE A 72 1.48 -14.78 -5.87
N GLY A 73 0.30 -15.25 -5.48
CA GLY A 73 0.14 -16.27 -4.44
C GLY A 73 0.25 -15.70 -3.02
N LYS A 74 0.34 -16.61 -2.04
CA LYS A 74 0.43 -16.27 -0.62
C LYS A 74 1.89 -16.00 -0.24
N ARG A 75 2.34 -14.75 -0.43
CA ARG A 75 3.65 -14.29 0.04
C ARG A 75 3.50 -13.36 1.24
N HIS A 76 4.46 -13.41 2.17
CA HIS A 76 4.51 -12.52 3.31
C HIS A 76 5.05 -11.14 2.90
N ASP A 77 4.41 -10.07 3.37
CA ASP A 77 4.68 -8.69 2.95
C ASP A 77 6.15 -8.28 3.15
N PHE A 78 6.73 -8.60 4.32
CA PHE A 78 8.14 -8.28 4.56
C PHE A 78 9.13 -9.04 3.66
N ARG A 79 8.80 -10.28 3.28
CA ARG A 79 9.65 -11.05 2.34
C ARG A 79 9.57 -10.42 0.96
N PHE A 80 8.36 -10.06 0.55
CA PHE A 80 8.10 -9.40 -0.72
C PHE A 80 8.84 -8.05 -0.83
N LEU A 81 8.90 -7.26 0.24
CA LEU A 81 9.69 -6.03 0.29
C LEU A 81 11.19 -6.30 0.11
N LYS A 82 11.75 -7.31 0.80
CA LYS A 82 13.18 -7.66 0.65
C LYS A 82 13.52 -8.09 -0.77
N GLU A 83 12.68 -8.93 -1.37
CA GLU A 83 12.84 -9.38 -2.77
C GLU A 83 12.67 -8.24 -3.79
N SER A 84 11.93 -7.19 -3.44
CA SER A 84 11.70 -6.05 -4.34
C SER A 84 12.94 -5.18 -4.59
N GLY A 85 13.95 -5.26 -3.71
CA GLY A 85 15.14 -4.41 -3.79
C GLY A 85 14.89 -2.92 -3.52
N VAL A 86 13.68 -2.52 -3.11
CA VAL A 86 13.35 -1.13 -2.79
C VAL A 86 14.12 -0.71 -1.55
N ARG A 87 14.95 0.34 -1.70
CA ARG A 87 15.73 0.94 -0.61
C ARG A 87 15.14 2.31 -0.28
N VAL A 88 14.95 2.57 1.01
CA VAL A 88 14.49 3.85 1.54
C VAL A 88 15.66 4.48 2.29
N LEU A 89 15.87 5.78 2.09
CA LEU A 89 16.91 6.53 2.80
C LEU A 89 16.61 6.55 4.30
N GLU A 90 17.63 6.35 5.14
CA GLU A 90 17.50 6.27 6.61
C GLU A 90 16.83 7.49 7.26
N LYS A 91 16.96 8.66 6.63
CA LYS A 91 16.31 9.91 7.07
C LYS A 91 14.80 9.91 6.91
N ILE A 92 14.24 9.07 6.03
CA ILE A 92 12.82 9.06 5.71
C ILE A 92 12.08 8.15 6.69
N LYS A 93 11.12 8.69 7.44
CA LYS A 93 10.29 7.90 8.34
C LYS A 93 9.37 6.96 7.57
N ILE A 94 9.44 5.66 7.86
CA ILE A 94 8.55 4.65 7.28
C ILE A 94 7.35 4.44 8.22
N LEU A 95 6.13 4.59 7.68
CA LEU A 95 4.88 4.22 8.34
C LEU A 95 4.37 2.90 7.73
N ALA A 96 4.47 1.79 8.47
CA ALA A 96 4.10 0.46 7.99
C ALA A 96 3.08 -0.24 8.90
N ASP A 97 2.39 -1.25 8.37
CA ASP A 97 1.54 -2.13 9.17
C ASP A 97 2.33 -3.25 9.83
N SER A 98 1.67 -4.02 10.70
CA SER A 98 2.28 -5.12 11.45
C SER A 98 2.72 -6.31 10.58
N GLY A 99 2.36 -6.36 9.29
CA GLY A 99 2.85 -7.35 8.32
C GLY A 99 4.32 -7.16 7.95
N TYR A 100 4.88 -5.97 8.21
CA TYR A 100 6.30 -5.67 8.00
C TYR A 100 7.18 -5.92 9.23
N GLN A 101 6.75 -6.81 10.13
CA GLN A 101 7.48 -7.09 11.36
C GLN A 101 8.92 -7.54 11.05
N GLY A 102 9.89 -6.84 11.63
CA GLY A 102 11.32 -7.01 11.35
C GLY A 102 11.94 -5.89 10.51
N LEU A 103 11.13 -5.00 9.89
CA LEU A 103 11.63 -3.86 9.12
C LEU A 103 12.45 -2.88 9.99
N GLN A 104 12.08 -2.72 11.26
CA GLN A 104 12.81 -1.90 12.24
C GLN A 104 14.27 -2.32 12.41
N LYS A 105 14.63 -3.59 12.11
CA LYS A 105 16.02 -4.08 12.18
C LYS A 105 16.87 -3.63 10.99
N ILE A 106 16.23 -3.35 9.86
CA ILE A 106 16.88 -2.93 8.61
C ILE A 106 16.85 -1.41 8.49
N HIS A 107 15.82 -0.77 9.04
CA HIS A 107 15.60 0.66 8.95
C HIS A 107 15.11 1.21 10.29
N THR A 108 15.97 1.96 10.99
CA THR A 108 15.74 2.46 12.35
C THR A 108 14.55 3.41 12.44
N ASN A 109 14.37 4.29 11.45
CA ASN A 109 13.30 5.28 11.43
C ASN A 109 11.96 4.69 10.91
N THR A 110 11.50 3.60 11.53
CA THR A 110 10.28 2.87 11.14
C THR A 110 9.27 2.87 12.29
N SER A 111 8.11 3.50 12.08
CA SER A 111 6.98 3.42 13.01
C SER A 111 5.98 2.38 12.54
N MET A 112 5.64 1.48 13.46
CA MET A 112 4.75 0.35 13.22
C MET A 112 3.91 0.09 14.47
N PRO A 113 2.66 -0.38 14.29
CA PRO A 113 1.81 -0.70 15.42
C PRO A 113 2.35 -1.90 16.19
N LYS A 114 2.27 -1.84 17.52
CA LYS A 114 2.64 -2.94 18.41
C LYS A 114 1.62 -4.07 18.28
N LYS A 115 2.13 -5.28 18.03
CA LYS A 115 1.31 -6.48 17.91
C LYS A 115 1.08 -7.09 19.29
N LYS A 116 -0.17 -7.44 19.61
CA LYS A 116 -0.49 -8.22 20.82
C LYS A 116 0.15 -9.61 20.74
N SER A 117 0.67 -10.11 21.84
CA SER A 117 1.08 -11.51 21.96
C SER A 117 0.16 -12.24 22.95
N LYS A 118 0.16 -13.58 22.94
CA LYS A 118 -0.67 -14.37 23.87
C LYS A 118 -0.38 -14.05 25.33
N LYS A 119 0.88 -13.73 25.67
CA LYS A 119 1.34 -13.48 27.05
C LYS A 119 1.43 -11.99 27.41
N GLN A 120 1.36 -11.10 26.42
CA GLN A 120 1.53 -9.66 26.61
C GLN A 120 0.42 -8.94 25.82
N PRO A 121 -0.72 -8.64 26.48
CA PRO A 121 -1.80 -7.86 25.89
C PRO A 121 -1.35 -6.40 25.67
N LEU A 122 -2.09 -5.67 24.83
CA LEU A 122 -1.81 -4.24 24.59
C LEU A 122 -2.34 -3.42 25.76
N THR A 123 -1.49 -2.54 26.28
CA THR A 123 -1.88 -1.49 27.23
C THR A 123 -2.78 -0.45 26.56
N LEU A 124 -3.36 0.47 27.35
CA LEU A 124 -4.17 1.56 26.80
C LEU A 124 -3.31 2.50 25.95
N GLU A 125 -2.14 2.90 26.44
CA GLU A 125 -1.11 3.63 25.68
C GLU A 125 -0.78 2.97 24.34
N ASP A 126 -0.51 1.64 24.35
CA ASP A 126 -0.18 0.93 23.11
C ASP A 126 -1.33 1.00 22.08
N LYS A 127 -2.59 0.99 22.54
CA LYS A 127 -3.76 1.11 21.68
C LYS A 127 -3.88 2.52 21.10
N ASN A 128 -3.66 3.54 21.91
CA ASN A 128 -3.69 4.95 21.49
C ASN A 128 -2.60 5.22 20.45
N GLN A 129 -1.37 4.78 20.70
CA GLN A 129 -0.26 4.88 19.74
C GLN A 129 -0.55 4.12 18.45
N ASN A 130 -1.10 2.90 18.53
CA ASN A 130 -1.50 2.13 17.35
C ASN A 130 -2.59 2.84 16.54
N HIS A 131 -3.51 3.54 17.21
CA HIS A 131 -4.55 4.32 16.56
C HIS A 131 -3.95 5.52 15.82
N GLU A 132 -3.07 6.29 16.45
CA GLU A 132 -2.36 7.41 15.81
C GLU A 132 -1.54 6.97 14.59
N ILE A 133 -0.74 5.90 14.72
CA ILE A 133 0.04 5.34 13.60
C ILE A 133 -0.88 4.95 12.44
N SER A 134 -2.04 4.37 12.74
CA SER A 134 -3.01 3.96 11.73
C SER A 134 -3.63 5.16 11.01
N SER A 135 -3.98 6.21 11.75
CA SER A 135 -4.53 7.47 11.22
C SER A 135 -3.51 8.23 10.37
N LEU A 136 -2.25 8.28 10.78
CA LEU A 136 -1.18 8.91 9.99
C LEU A 136 -0.89 8.16 8.69
N ARG A 137 -0.99 6.83 8.71
CA ARG A 137 -0.69 5.98 7.55
C ARG A 137 -1.77 6.06 6.47
N VAL A 138 -3.04 6.14 6.88
CA VAL A 138 -4.17 6.17 5.95
C VAL A 138 -4.62 7.60 5.74
N LEU A 139 -4.37 8.12 4.55
CA LEU A 139 -4.96 9.38 4.10
C LEU A 139 -6.48 9.14 3.94
N ASN A 140 -7.27 9.70 4.86
CA ASN A 140 -8.73 9.67 4.83
C ASN A 140 -9.29 10.81 3.97
#